data_AF-A0AAD9WGI0-F1
#
_entry.id   AF-A0AAD9WGI0-F1
#
_cell.length_a   1.000
_cell.length_b   1.000
_cell.length_c   1.000
_cell.angle_alpha   90.00
_cell.angle_beta   90.00
_cell.angle_gamma   90.00
#
_symmetry.space_group_name_H-M   'P 1'
#
loop_
_entity.id
_entity.type
_entity.pdbx_description
1 polymer ?
#
loop_
_entity_poly.entity_id
_entity_poly.type
_entity_poly.pdbx_seq_one_letter_code
_entity_poly.pdbx_strand_id
1 'polypeptide(L)'
;MAKIRDRTEDFKDAVRQSAISMGYNESKLAATMASFIIHKQRERSAFTKAALKTLESIQTLEQFMRKHRKDYVDPLRTTEQERDSIEQEVSH
;
A
#
# COMPACT_ATOMS: atom_id res chain seq x y z
N MET A 1 -5.30 6.22 28.16
CA MET A 1 -5.08 5.46 26.91
C MET A 1 -4.43 4.14 27.27
N ALA A 2 -5.06 3.00 26.97
CA ALA A 2 -4.45 1.70 27.24
C ALA A 2 -3.23 1.53 26.34
N LYS A 3 -2.05 1.34 26.94
CA LYS A 3 -0.81 1.05 26.22
C LYS A 3 -0.95 -0.37 25.68
N ILE A 4 -1.28 -0.51 24.40
CA ILE A 4 -1.41 -1.83 23.77
C ILE A 4 -0.04 -2.49 23.83
N ARG A 5 0.08 -3.58 24.59
CA ARG A 5 1.30 -4.38 24.68
C ARG A 5 1.55 -5.03 23.33
N ASP A 6 2.76 -4.90 22.81
CA ASP A 6 3.21 -5.65 21.64
C ASP A 6 3.26 -7.15 21.98
N ARG A 7 2.55 -7.97 21.20
CA ARG A 7 2.44 -9.43 21.37
C ARG A 7 3.18 -10.21 20.28
N THR A 8 4.03 -9.54 19.52
CA THR A 8 4.76 -10.16 18.40
C THR A 8 5.66 -11.30 18.88
N GLU A 9 6.35 -11.14 20.00
CA GLU A 9 7.19 -12.20 20.58
C GLU A 9 6.35 -13.35 21.15
N ASP A 10 5.25 -13.05 21.86
CA ASP A 10 4.31 -14.07 22.35
C ASP A 10 3.80 -14.96 21.18
N PHE A 11 3.53 -14.35 20.02
CA PHE A 11 3.11 -15.07 18.82
C PHE A 11 4.22 -15.93 18.22
N LYS A 12 5.44 -15.41 18.09
CA LYS A 12 6.61 -16.17 17.60
C LYS A 12 6.90 -17.39 18.47
N ASP A 13 6.79 -17.23 19.79
CA ASP A 13 6.99 -18.32 20.75
C ASP A 13 5.89 -19.38 20.64
N ALA A 14 4.63 -18.97 20.51
CA ALA A 14 3.52 -19.90 20.28
C ALA A 14 3.68 -20.70 18.98
N VAL A 15 4.12 -20.05 17.89
CA VAL A 15 4.40 -20.73 16.61
C VAL A 15 5.55 -21.72 16.76
N ARG A 16 6.64 -21.33 17.44
CA ARG A 16 7.78 -22.23 17.71
C ARG A 16 7.33 -23.46 18.50
N GLN A 17 6.60 -23.28 19.59
CA GLN A 17 6.10 -24.39 20.41
C GLN A 17 5.18 -25.32 19.61
N SER A 18 4.27 -24.75 18.81
CA SER A 18 3.38 -25.52 17.96
C SER A 18 4.16 -26.33 16.90
N ALA A 19 5.13 -25.72 16.23
CA ALA A 19 5.97 -26.40 15.25
C ALA A 19 6.76 -27.57 15.85
N ILE A 20 7.30 -27.38 17.06
CA ILE A 20 7.98 -28.46 17.81
C ILE A 20 7.00 -29.58 18.14
N SER A 21 5.79 -29.27 18.63
CA SER A 21 4.77 -30.28 18.93
C SER A 21 4.30 -31.07 17.70
N MET A 22 4.36 -30.45 16.51
CA MET A 22 4.06 -31.09 15.22
C MET A 22 5.24 -31.87 14.64
N GLY A 23 6.36 -31.98 15.35
CA GLY A 23 7.54 -32.74 14.93
C GLY A 23 8.33 -32.10 13.79
N TYR A 24 8.31 -30.77 13.66
CA TYR A 24 9.10 -30.10 12.64
C TYR A 24 10.60 -30.29 12.92
N ASN A 25 11.37 -30.65 11.88
CA ASN A 25 12.82 -30.70 11.99
C ASN A 25 13.42 -29.28 12.09
N GLU A 26 14.68 -29.19 12.51
CA GLU A 26 15.36 -27.92 12.77
C GLU A 26 15.41 -27.02 11.52
N SER A 27 15.61 -27.60 10.34
CA SER A 27 15.59 -26.87 9.07
C SER A 27 14.23 -26.23 8.75
N LYS A 28 13.14 -26.99 8.92
CA LYS A 28 11.77 -26.51 8.67
C LYS A 28 11.33 -25.50 9.73
N LEU A 29 11.76 -25.67 10.98
CA LEU A 29 11.56 -24.70 12.05
C LEU A 29 12.27 -23.38 11.74
N ALA A 30 13.55 -23.43 11.37
CA ALA A 30 14.33 -22.26 10.99
C ALA A 30 13.71 -21.52 9.79
N ALA A 31 13.28 -22.23 8.76
CA ALA A 31 12.60 -21.64 7.60
C ALA A 31 11.27 -20.96 7.99
N THR A 32 10.50 -21.57 8.91
CA THR A 32 9.25 -20.98 9.42
C THR A 32 9.53 -19.71 10.22
N MET A 33 10.53 -19.71 11.10
CA MET A 33 10.89 -18.53 11.88
C MET A 33 11.48 -17.41 11.01
N ALA A 34 12.28 -17.75 10.00
CA ALA A 34 12.85 -16.79 9.05
C ALA A 34 11.77 -16.07 8.24
N SER A 35 10.62 -16.71 7.99
CA SER A 35 9.49 -16.10 7.29
C SER A 35 8.84 -14.92 8.05
N PHE A 36 9.06 -14.80 9.36
CA PHE A 36 8.63 -13.65 10.15
C PHE A 36 9.60 -12.46 10.06
N ILE A 37 10.86 -12.72 9.70
CA ILE A 37 11.90 -11.69 9.55
C ILE A 37 11.86 -11.13 8.13
N ILE A 38 11.75 -12.01 7.14
CA ILE A 38 11.70 -11.64 5.73
C ILE A 38 10.25 -11.33 5.39
N HIS A 39 9.97 -10.08 5.03
CA HIS A 39 8.66 -9.67 4.53
C HIS A 39 8.38 -10.41 3.21
N LYS A 40 7.84 -11.62 3.30
CA LYS A 40 7.43 -12.37 2.11
C LYS A 40 6.36 -11.54 1.45
N GLN A 41 6.62 -11.07 0.22
CA GLN A 41 5.59 -10.39 -0.55
C GLN A 41 4.41 -11.34 -0.67
N ARG A 42 3.35 -11.08 0.09
CA ARG A 42 2.09 -11.79 -0.07
C ARG A 42 1.65 -11.53 -1.50
N GLU A 43 1.46 -12.60 -2.27
CA GLU A 43 0.82 -12.48 -3.56
C GLU A 43 -0.51 -11.78 -3.36
N ARG A 44 -0.61 -10.58 -3.90
CA ARG A 44 -1.83 -9.77 -3.79
C ARG A 44 -2.87 -10.40 -4.72
N SER A 45 -4.07 -10.61 -4.19
CA SER A 45 -5.21 -11.04 -5.01
C SER A 45 -5.45 -10.06 -6.16
N ALA A 46 -6.09 -10.51 -7.23
CA ALA A 46 -6.48 -9.63 -8.35
C ALA A 46 -7.30 -8.42 -7.85
N PHE A 47 -8.21 -8.66 -6.91
CA PHE A 47 -8.97 -7.60 -6.24
C PHE A 47 -8.06 -6.59 -5.52
N THR A 48 -7.11 -7.05 -4.71
CA THR A 48 -6.18 -6.16 -3.98
C THR A 48 -5.31 -5.36 -4.94
N LYS A 49 -4.85 -5.97 -6.05
CA LYS A 49 -4.10 -5.26 -7.09
C LYS A 49 -4.94 -4.16 -7.74
N ALA A 50 -6.18 -4.47 -8.10
CA ALA A 50 -7.11 -3.51 -8.68
C ALA A 50 -7.41 -2.35 -7.70
N ALA A 51 -7.71 -2.66 -6.45
CA ALA A 51 -7.99 -1.66 -5.42
C ALA A 51 -6.80 -0.70 -5.20
N LEU A 52 -5.56 -1.22 -5.19
CA LEU A 52 -4.36 -0.38 -5.07
C LEU A 52 -4.16 0.50 -6.29
N LYS A 53 -4.39 -0.02 -7.50
CA LYS A 53 -4.34 0.78 -8.73
C LYS A 53 -5.41 1.89 -8.73
N THR A 54 -6.61 1.60 -8.25
CA THR A 54 -7.67 2.59 -8.08
C THR A 54 -7.25 3.68 -7.09
N LEU A 55 -6.65 3.30 -5.96
CA LEU A 55 -6.14 4.27 -4.98
C LEU A 55 -5.07 5.17 -5.59
N GLU A 56 -4.11 4.61 -6.33
CA GLU A 56 -3.08 5.36 -7.04
C GLU A 56 -3.70 6.34 -8.05
N SER A 57 -4.70 5.89 -8.80
CA SER A 57 -5.41 6.73 -9.77
C SER A 57 -6.16 7.89 -9.10
N ILE A 58 -6.80 7.64 -7.95
CA ILE A 58 -7.45 8.68 -7.14
C ILE A 58 -6.41 9.69 -6.66
N GLN A 59 -5.26 9.24 -6.16
CA GLN A 59 -4.18 10.13 -5.68
C GLN A 59 -3.62 11.00 -6.82
N THR A 60 -3.40 10.44 -8.00
CA THR A 60 -2.96 11.20 -9.18
C THR A 60 -4.00 12.25 -9.55
N LEU A 61 -5.28 11.89 -9.56
CA LEU A 61 -6.36 12.84 -9.83
C LEU A 61 -6.43 13.96 -8.79
N GLU A 62 -6.30 13.64 -7.50
CA GLU A 62 -6.27 14.65 -6.45
C GLU A 62 -5.10 15.63 -6.61
N GLN A 63 -3.91 15.13 -6.97
CA GLN A 63 -2.74 15.97 -7.22
C GLN A 63 -2.96 16.88 -8.43
N PHE A 64 -3.52 16.33 -9.51
CA PHE A 64 -3.88 17.08 -10.70
C PHE A 64 -4.89 18.19 -10.37
N MET A 65 -5.99 17.87 -9.68
CA MET A 65 -6.98 18.86 -9.26
C MET A 65 -6.41 19.94 -8.34
N ARG A 66 -5.46 19.60 -7.46
CA ARG A 66 -4.77 20.59 -6.61
C ARG A 66 -3.89 21.52 -7.45
N LYS A 67 -3.17 20.98 -8.44
CA LYS A 67 -2.33 21.75 -9.38
C LYS A 67 -3.18 22.70 -10.23
N HIS A 68 -4.33 22.22 -10.69
CA HIS A 68 -5.25 22.93 -11.59
C HIS A 68 -6.45 23.55 -10.86
N ARG A 69 -6.33 23.80 -9.55
CA ARG A 69 -7.44 24.25 -8.70
C ARG A 69 -8.11 25.54 -9.18
N LYS A 70 -7.35 26.45 -9.78
CA LYS A 70 -7.88 27.74 -10.29
C LYS A 70 -8.90 27.51 -11.41
N ASP A 71 -8.68 26.48 -12.22
CA ASP A 71 -9.46 26.18 -13.43
C ASP A 71 -10.86 25.65 -13.09
N TYR A 72 -11.01 25.06 -11.90
CA TYR A 72 -12.27 24.49 -11.41
C TYR A 72 -13.02 25.38 -10.41
N VAL A 73 -12.39 26.44 -9.90
CA VAL A 73 -12.96 27.32 -8.86
C VAL A 73 -13.38 28.68 -9.42
N ASP A 74 -12.78 29.14 -10.54
CA ASP A 74 -13.09 30.45 -11.12
C ASP A 74 -13.00 30.44 -12.66
N PRO A 75 -14.12 30.13 -13.37
CA PRO A 75 -14.13 29.93 -14.83
C PRO A 75 -13.66 31.12 -15.68
N LEU A 76 -13.60 32.32 -15.09
CA LEU A 76 -13.23 33.57 -15.76
C LEU A 76 -11.75 33.94 -15.59
N ARG A 77 -10.97 33.12 -14.88
CA ARG A 77 -9.60 33.45 -14.48
C ARG A 77 -8.51 32.67 -15.19
N THR A 78 -8.86 31.60 -15.90
CA THR A 78 -7.92 30.75 -16.64
C THR A 78 -7.65 31.32 -18.02
N THR A 79 -6.38 31.49 -18.37
CA THR A 79 -5.96 31.94 -19.71
C THR A 79 -6.05 30.79 -20.72
N GLU A 80 -6.21 31.10 -22.02
CA GLU A 80 -6.20 30.07 -23.08
C GLU A 80 -4.90 29.26 -23.08
N GLN A 81 -3.76 29.90 -22.81
CA GLN A 81 -2.46 29.23 -22.73
C GLN A 81 -2.38 28.21 -21.58
N GLU A 82 -3.02 28.48 -20.44
CA GLU A 82 -3.11 27.53 -19.32
C GLU A 82 -4.02 26.35 -19.69
N ARG A 83 -5.10 26.58 -20.44
CA ARG A 83 -5.97 25.51 -20.96
C ARG A 83 -5.25 24.61 -21.96
N ASP A 84 -4.54 25.19 -22.93
CA ASP A 84 -3.77 24.43 -23.93
C ASP A 84 -2.68 23.58 -23.28
N SER A 85 -2.02 24.12 -22.24
CA SER A 85 -1.01 23.39 -21.47
C SER A 85 -1.61 22.16 -20.78
N ILE A 86 -2.84 22.26 -20.26
CA ILE A 86 -3.54 21.14 -19.63
C ILE A 86 -3.97 20.09 -20.65
N GLU A 87 -4.51 20.52 -21.79
CA GLU A 87 -4.92 19.61 -22.87
C GLU A 87 -3.72 18.79 -23.39
N GLN A 88 -2.53 19.39 -23.46
CA GLN A 88 -1.29 18.68 -23.77
C GLN A 88 -0.86 17.71 -22.68
N GLU A 89 -0.98 18.07 -21.39
CA GLU A 89 -0.66 17.19 -20.26
C GLU A 89 -1.61 15.99 -20.14
N VAL A 90 -2.86 16.10 -20.60
CA VAL A 90 -3.87 15.02 -20.56
C VAL A 90 -3.82 14.13 -21.82
N SER A 91 -3.40 14.67 -22.97
CA SER A 91 -3.36 13.95 -24.24
C SER A 91 -2.13 13.05 -24.42
N HIS A 92 -1.16 13.11 -23.49
CA HIS A 92 0.07 12.33 -23.46
C HIS A 92 0.06 11.27 -22.35
#